data_AF-A0AAJ0IGK3-F1
#
_entry.id   AF-A0AAJ0IGK3-F1
#
_cell.length_a   1.000
_cell.length_b   1.000
_cell.length_c   1.000
_cell.angle_alpha   90.00
_cell.angle_beta   90.00
_cell.angle_gamma   90.00
#
_symmetry.space_group_name_H-M   'P 1'
#
loop_
_entity.id
_entity.type
_entity.pdbx_description
1 polymer ?
#
loop_
_entity_poly.entity_id
_entity_poly.type
_entity_poly.pdbx_seq_one_letter_code
_entity_poly.pdbx_strand_id
1 'polypeptide(L)'
;MPSHVTDIDNENSVVIETLAGLRMGKWDGPEVLERKRAKLKRLREEKCCKVSHCEGDTLKLEPRKHTLFVNAAVEPVDEGRRRFPWVIEIELARQPGRFS
;
A
#
# COMPACT_ATOMS: atom_id res chain seq x y z
N MET A 1 20.85 -5.55 -15.67
CA MET A 1 20.71 -5.21 -14.24
C MET A 1 19.49 -5.95 -13.72
N PRO A 2 19.55 -6.68 -12.60
CA PRO A 2 18.37 -7.31 -12.05
C PRO A 2 17.49 -6.21 -11.44
N SER A 3 16.35 -5.90 -12.07
CA SER A 3 15.36 -5.04 -11.45
C SER A 3 14.48 -5.90 -10.55
N HIS A 4 14.55 -5.70 -9.23
CA HIS A 4 13.74 -6.32 -8.16
C HIS A 4 12.22 -6.36 -8.42
N VAL A 5 11.74 -5.69 -9.46
CA VAL A 5 10.33 -5.51 -9.82
C VAL A 5 9.84 -6.62 -10.78
N THR A 6 10.75 -7.34 -11.46
CA THR A 6 10.37 -8.47 -12.34
C THR A 6 10.06 -9.75 -11.58
N ASP A 7 10.42 -9.84 -10.29
CA ASP A 7 10.06 -10.95 -9.40
C ASP A 7 8.63 -10.81 -8.85
N ILE A 8 7.98 -9.67 -9.12
CA ILE A 8 6.59 -9.42 -8.75
C ILE A 8 5.70 -9.96 -9.87
N ASP A 9 4.91 -10.97 -9.54
CA ASP A 9 3.87 -11.48 -10.44
C ASP A 9 2.78 -10.41 -10.61
N ASN A 10 2.90 -9.59 -11.65
CA ASN A 10 1.98 -8.49 -11.91
C ASN A 10 0.59 -8.95 -12.38
N GLU A 11 0.46 -10.19 -12.85
CA GLU A 11 -0.84 -10.72 -13.30
C GLU A 11 -1.70 -11.18 -12.12
N ASN A 12 -1.06 -11.67 -11.05
CA ASN A 12 -1.75 -12.12 -9.84
C ASN A 12 -1.60 -11.18 -8.64
N SER A 13 -0.94 -10.02 -8.81
CA SER A 13 -0.79 -9.02 -7.74
C SER A 13 -1.93 -8.01 -7.72
N VAL A 14 -2.36 -7.66 -6.52
CA VAL A 14 -3.36 -6.58 -6.30
C VAL A 14 -2.65 -5.31 -5.85
N VAL A 15 -2.87 -4.22 -6.59
CA VAL A 15 -2.33 -2.90 -6.23
C VAL A 15 -3.20 -2.25 -5.15
N ILE A 16 -2.63 -2.07 -3.96
CA ILE A 16 -3.33 -1.42 -2.84
C ILE A 16 -3.30 0.10 -2.98
N GLU A 17 -2.12 0.67 -3.27
CA GLU A 17 -1.96 2.11 -3.52
C GLU A 17 -0.68 2.41 -4.32
N THR A 18 -0.75 3.46 -5.14
CA THR A 18 0.41 4.01 -5.85
C THR A 18 0.54 5.52 -5.63
N LEU A 19 1.72 6.06 -5.92
CA LEU A 19 1.93 7.50 -5.89
C LEU A 19 1.06 8.22 -6.95
N ALA A 20 0.89 7.60 -8.11
CA ALA A 20 -0.01 8.09 -9.17
C ALA A 20 -1.49 8.09 -8.74
N GLY A 21 -1.87 7.15 -7.87
CA GLY A 21 -3.19 7.09 -7.24
C GLY A 21 -3.46 8.26 -6.28
N LEU A 22 -2.43 8.94 -5.81
CA LEU A 22 -2.54 10.13 -4.94
C LEU A 22 -2.31 11.45 -5.70
N ARG A 23 -1.56 11.42 -6.79
CA ARG A 23 -1.27 12.59 -7.63
C ARG A 23 -2.48 12.98 -8.47
N MET A 24 -2.86 14.25 -8.37
CA MET A 24 -3.83 14.86 -9.29
C MET A 24 -3.15 15.06 -10.64
N GLY A 25 -3.58 14.28 -11.64
CA GLY A 25 -3.07 14.34 -13.00
C GLY A 25 -3.83 15.34 -13.85
N LYS A 26 -3.14 15.95 -14.83
CA LYS A 26 -3.74 16.86 -15.81
C LYS A 26 -4.87 16.21 -16.63
N TRP A 27 -4.82 14.89 -16.78
CA TRP A 27 -5.76 14.10 -17.59
C TRP A 27 -6.79 13.34 -16.76
N ASP A 28 -6.80 13.52 -15.43
CA ASP A 28 -7.81 12.90 -14.59
C ASP A 28 -9.17 13.55 -14.86
N GLY A 29 -10.20 12.73 -15.07
CA GLY A 29 -11.58 13.20 -15.12
C GLY A 29 -12.04 13.73 -13.76
N PRO A 30 -13.16 14.48 -13.72
CA PRO A 30 -13.67 15.11 -12.50
C PRO A 30 -13.91 14.11 -11.36
N GLU A 31 -14.52 12.96 -11.65
CA GLU A 31 -14.78 11.90 -10.66
C GLU A 31 -13.47 11.34 -10.06
N VAL A 32 -12.46 11.13 -10.91
CA VAL A 32 -11.15 10.64 -10.47
C VAL A 32 -10.47 11.67 -9.58
N LEU A 33 -10.52 12.95 -9.96
CA LEU A 33 -9.97 14.04 -9.15
C LEU A 33 -10.64 14.14 -7.78
N GLU A 34 -11.96 14.00 -7.71
CA GLU A 34 -12.70 14.00 -6.44
C GLU A 34 -12.29 12.83 -5.56
N ARG A 35 -12.21 11.61 -6.11
CA ARG A 35 -11.78 10.41 -5.38
C ARG A 35 -10.36 10.58 -4.83
N LYS A 36 -9.43 11.09 -5.65
CA LYS A 36 -8.04 11.35 -5.24
C LYS A 36 -7.97 12.42 -4.15
N ARG A 37 -8.76 13.50 -4.28
CA ARG A 37 -8.83 14.59 -3.28
C ARG A 37 -9.38 14.10 -1.95
N ALA A 38 -10.46 13.32 -1.95
CA ALA A 38 -11.04 12.73 -0.75
C ALA A 38 -10.03 11.79 -0.05
N LYS A 39 -9.32 10.96 -0.83
CA LYS A 39 -8.27 10.08 -0.32
C LYS A 39 -7.11 10.86 0.31
N LEU A 40 -6.64 11.91 -0.36
CA LEU A 40 -5.57 12.78 0.16
C LEU A 40 -6.00 13.51 1.44
N LYS A 41 -7.27 13.96 1.51
CA LYS A 41 -7.83 14.58 2.71
C LYS A 41 -7.81 13.59 3.89
N ARG A 42 -8.30 12.37 3.69
CA ARG A 42 -8.28 11.30 4.70
C ARG A 42 -6.85 11.02 5.20
N LEU A 43 -5.90 10.85 4.28
CA LEU A 43 -4.50 10.59 4.64
C LEU A 43 -3.85 11.73 5.44
N ARG A 44 -4.26 12.98 5.22
CA ARG A 44 -3.79 14.12 6.03
C ARG A 44 -4.33 14.08 7.45
N GLU A 45 -5.59 13.70 7.62
CA GLU A 45 -6.23 13.56 8.93
C GLU A 45 -5.60 12.38 9.71
N GLU A 46 -5.38 11.25 9.04
CA GLU A 46 -4.80 10.04 9.62
C GLU A 46 -3.27 10.10 9.79
N LYS A 47 -2.60 10.98 9.05
CA LYS A 47 -1.13 11.15 8.96
C LYS A 47 -0.36 9.89 8.52
N CYS A 48 -1.05 8.87 8.01
CA CYS A 48 -0.47 7.62 7.54
C CYS A 48 -1.38 6.94 6.51
N CYS A 49 -0.79 6.05 5.71
CA CYS A 49 -1.51 5.12 4.85
C CYS A 49 -1.75 3.81 5.63
N LYS A 50 -2.98 3.61 6.11
CA LYS A 50 -3.38 2.40 6.86
C LYS A 50 -3.99 1.34 5.97
N VAL A 51 -3.55 0.10 6.13
CA VAL A 51 -4.13 -1.09 5.48
C VAL A 51 -4.13 -2.25 6.48
N SER A 52 -5.14 -3.11 6.38
CA SER A 52 -5.27 -4.33 7.17
C SER A 52 -5.40 -5.53 6.25
N HIS A 53 -4.74 -6.63 6.61
CA HIS A 53 -4.76 -7.89 5.90
C HIS A 53 -4.93 -9.08 6.86
N CYS A 54 -5.71 -8.87 7.92
CA CYS A 54 -6.02 -9.83 8.96
C CYS A 54 -7.16 -10.77 8.55
N GLU A 55 -7.52 -11.70 9.42
CA GLU A 55 -8.67 -12.56 9.21
C GLU A 55 -9.97 -11.76 9.08
N GLY A 56 -10.75 -12.04 8.03
CA GLY A 56 -11.98 -11.33 7.70
C GLY A 56 -11.81 -10.18 6.72
N ASP A 57 -10.57 -9.73 6.45
CA ASP A 57 -10.32 -8.73 5.42
C ASP A 57 -10.42 -9.31 4.01
N THR A 58 -10.88 -8.49 3.06
CA THR A 58 -11.01 -8.87 1.65
C THR A 58 -9.68 -9.33 1.03
N LEU A 59 -8.56 -8.76 1.49
CA LEU A 59 -7.21 -9.08 1.02
C LEU A 59 -6.37 -9.72 2.12
N LYS A 60 -6.90 -10.73 2.82
CA LYS A 60 -6.17 -11.46 3.86
C LYS A 60 -4.82 -12.00 3.34
N LEU A 61 -3.77 -11.83 4.13
CA LEU A 61 -2.46 -12.43 3.82
C LEU A 61 -2.43 -13.89 4.30
N GLU A 62 -2.10 -14.80 3.38
CA GLU A 62 -1.91 -16.22 3.70
C GLU A 62 -0.41 -16.53 3.83
N PRO A 63 0.03 -17.09 4.97
CA PRO A 63 1.42 -17.45 5.17
C PRO A 63 1.95 -18.35 4.05
N ARG A 64 3.15 -18.06 3.56
CA ARG A 64 3.86 -18.81 2.49
C ARG A 64 3.19 -18.77 1.12
N LYS A 65 2.08 -18.05 0.94
CA LYS A 65 1.42 -17.87 -0.36
C LYS A 65 1.47 -16.43 -0.85
N HIS A 66 1.25 -15.48 0.05
CA HIS A 66 1.21 -14.07 -0.30
C HIS A 66 2.47 -13.35 0.19
N THR A 67 2.89 -12.35 -0.59
CA THR A 67 4.00 -11.45 -0.26
C THR A 67 3.51 -10.02 -0.42
N LEU A 68 3.73 -9.19 0.60
CA LEU A 68 3.37 -7.77 0.54
C LEU A 68 4.60 -6.94 0.18
N PHE A 69 4.56 -6.31 -1.00
CA PHE A 69 5.60 -5.39 -1.44
C PHE A 69 5.26 -3.96 -1.03
N VAL A 70 6.09 -3.36 -0.18
CA VAL A 70 5.92 -1.99 0.28
C VAL A 70 7.04 -1.14 -0.28
N ASN A 71 6.68 -0.18 -1.13
CA ASN A 71 7.64 0.84 -1.54
C ASN A 71 7.79 1.87 -0.40
N ALA A 72 8.97 1.90 0.20
CA ALA A 72 9.37 2.83 1.26
C ALA A 72 10.08 4.10 0.73
N ALA A 73 10.09 4.32 -0.59
CA ALA A 73 10.64 5.53 -1.17
C ALA A 73 9.92 6.78 -0.66
N VAL A 74 10.70 7.81 -0.32
CA VAL A 74 10.21 9.10 0.23
C VAL A 74 9.82 10.06 -0.89
N GLU A 75 9.44 9.54 -2.05
CA GLU A 75 9.06 10.36 -3.19
C GLU A 75 7.88 11.28 -2.84
N PRO A 76 7.96 12.56 -3.22
CA PRO A 76 6.92 13.51 -2.87
C PRO A 76 5.63 13.23 -3.65
N VAL A 77 4.49 13.37 -3.00
CA VAL A 77 3.17 13.26 -3.65
C VAL A 77 2.97 14.45 -4.59
N ASP A 78 3.32 15.65 -4.15
CA ASP A 78 3.35 16.89 -4.94
C ASP A 78 4.46 17.82 -4.41
N GLU A 79 4.63 19.00 -5.00
CA GLU A 79 5.67 19.97 -4.63
C GLU A 79 5.71 20.19 -3.10
N GLY A 80 6.75 19.61 -2.47
CA GLY A 80 7.01 19.74 -1.03
C GLY A 80 6.29 18.76 -0.10
N ARG A 81 5.37 17.89 -0.58
CA ARG A 81 4.68 16.92 0.28
C ARG A 81 5.35 15.56 0.24
N ARG A 82 6.01 15.18 1.34
CA ARG A 82 6.54 13.83 1.53
C ARG A 82 5.41 12.80 1.57
N ARG A 83 5.70 11.59 1.12
CA ARG A 83 4.79 10.44 1.24
C ARG A 83 4.45 10.18 2.71
N PHE A 84 3.19 9.86 2.98
CA PHE A 84 2.75 9.44 4.31
C PHE A 84 3.35 8.06 4.65
N PRO A 85 3.73 7.81 5.92
CA PRO A 85 4.21 6.50 6.35
C PRO A 85 3.13 5.44 6.17
N TRP A 86 3.56 4.21 5.90
CA TRP A 86 2.67 3.05 5.87
C TRP A 86 2.47 2.48 7.26
N VAL A 87 1.23 2.12 7.59
CA VAL A 87 0.86 1.33 8.76
C VAL A 87 0.09 0.13 8.26
N ILE A 88 0.63 -1.06 8.53
CA ILE A 88 0.16 -2.31 7.94
C ILE A 88 -0.13 -3.27 9.08
N GLU A 89 -1.38 -3.68 9.19
CA GLU A 89 -1.82 -4.68 10.16
C GLU A 89 -1.86 -6.05 9.48
N ILE A 90 -1.11 -7.01 10.03
CA ILE A 90 -1.01 -8.38 9.52
C ILE A 90 -1.03 -9.39 10.68
N GLU A 91 -1.63 -10.55 10.44
CA GLU A 91 -1.56 -11.66 11.37
C GLU A 91 -0.27 -12.45 11.17
N LEU A 92 0.43 -12.69 12.28
CA LEU A 92 1.60 -13.54 12.29
C LEU A 92 1.22 -14.92 12.84
N ALA A 93 1.73 -15.97 12.19
CA ALA A 93 1.64 -17.31 12.75
C ALA A 93 2.36 -17.34 14.10
N ARG A 94 1.71 -17.89 15.13
CA ARG A 94 2.43 -18.22 16.37
C ARG A 94 3.54 -19.21 16.03
N GLN A 95 4.79 -18.86 16.34
CA GLN A 95 5.84 -19.87 16.39
C GLN A 95 5.48 -20.86 17.49
N PRO A 96 5.43 -22.18 17.22
CA PRO A 96 5.40 -23.16 18.29
C PRO A 96 6.67 -22.95 19.13
N GLY A 97 6.49 -22.65 20.41
CA GLY A 97 7.59 -22.36 21.33
C GLY A 97 8.62 -23.48 21.29
N ARG A 98 9.88 -23.13 21.01
CA ARG A 98 10.99 -24.07 21.06
C ARG A 98 11.41 -24.23 22.53
N PHE A 99 10.59 -24.94 23.30
CA PHE A 99 10.94 -25.40 24.64
C PHE A 99 10.92 -26.92 24.61
N SER A 100 12.12 -27.48 24.40
CA SER A 100 12.49 -28.87 24.72
C SER A 100 13.03 -28.93 26.13
#